data_AF-A0A351SF73-F1
#
_entry.id   AF-A0A351SF73-F1
#
_cell.length_a   1.000
_cell.length_b   1.000
_cell.length_c   1.000
_cell.angle_alpha   90.00
_cell.angle_beta   90.00
_cell.angle_gamma   90.00
#
_symmetry.space_group_name_H-M   'P 1'
#
loop_
_entity.id
_entity.type
_entity.pdbx_description
1 polymer ?
#
loop_
_entity_poly.entity_id
_entity_poly.type
_entity_poly.pdbx_seq_one_letter_code
_entity_poly.pdbx_strand_id
1 'polypeptide(L)'
;MKFFMLLVFYAAMVPFVHANENHSVKDYVIISDPFHVKTALDQCSRMTPTFITGHRELSESLVNEIDELMPDMLQKPLKNSEKADFEFSDYYRQYIAFEVLRRPYIYINGFRKDARKASIERQRGSKVWKEVDVEDWRTSAINVCGGGDDYWGVIYDVENQVVTEIIFNSKQVRRSLLR
;
A
#
# COMPACT_ATOMS: atom_id res chain seq x y z
N MET A 1 67.24 -27.32 -33.21
CA MET A 1 66.90 -26.48 -32.04
C MET A 1 65.38 -26.39 -31.94
N LYS A 2 64.76 -27.01 -30.93
CA LYS A 2 63.31 -26.98 -30.69
C LYS A 2 63.01 -25.84 -29.72
N PHE A 3 62.24 -24.84 -30.16
CA PHE A 3 61.77 -23.74 -29.32
C PHE A 3 60.57 -24.23 -28.48
N PHE A 4 60.72 -24.19 -27.16
CA PHE A 4 59.66 -24.47 -26.19
C PHE A 4 58.86 -23.18 -25.99
N MET A 5 57.58 -23.17 -26.41
CA MET A 5 56.67 -22.04 -26.25
C MET A 5 55.94 -22.19 -24.92
N LEU A 6 56.30 -21.34 -23.94
CA LEU A 6 55.70 -21.34 -22.61
C LEU A 6 54.45 -20.44 -22.61
N LEU A 7 53.27 -21.06 -22.54
CA LEU A 7 51.97 -20.38 -22.47
C LEU A 7 51.69 -20.02 -20.99
N VAL A 8 51.87 -18.76 -20.63
CA VAL A 8 51.54 -18.23 -19.30
C VAL A 8 50.05 -17.88 -19.27
N PHE A 9 49.25 -18.71 -18.61
CA PHE A 9 47.85 -18.41 -18.31
C PHE A 9 47.79 -17.41 -17.14
N TYR A 10 47.51 -16.14 -17.44
CA TYR A 10 47.16 -15.14 -16.44
C TYR A 10 45.68 -15.36 -16.04
N ALA A 11 45.46 -16.04 -14.92
CA ALA A 11 44.14 -16.14 -14.31
C ALA A 11 43.79 -14.79 -13.67
N ALA A 12 42.96 -14.00 -14.35
CA ALA A 12 42.40 -12.78 -13.79
C ALA A 12 41.43 -13.15 -12.66
N MET A 13 41.86 -12.94 -11.41
CA MET A 13 40.98 -12.97 -10.24
C MET A 13 40.02 -11.78 -10.33
N VAL A 14 38.82 -12.00 -10.87
CA VAL A 14 37.73 -11.03 -10.78
C VAL A 14 37.20 -11.09 -9.34
N PRO A 15 37.29 -10.00 -8.54
CA PRO A 15 36.70 -9.99 -7.22
C PRO A 15 35.17 -10.13 -7.37
N PHE A 16 34.62 -11.19 -6.79
CA PHE A 16 33.19 -11.33 -6.58
C PHE A 16 32.73 -10.19 -5.65
N VAL A 17 32.30 -9.08 -6.24
CA VAL A 17 31.52 -8.07 -5.54
C VAL A 17 30.20 -8.74 -5.16
N HIS A 18 30.10 -9.17 -3.90
CA HIS A 18 28.84 -9.56 -3.32
C HIS A 18 28.01 -8.28 -3.20
N ALA A 19 27.13 -8.04 -4.18
CA ALA A 19 26.07 -7.07 -4.03
C ALA A 19 25.23 -7.53 -2.84
N ASN A 20 25.48 -6.92 -1.68
CA ASN A 20 24.61 -7.06 -0.52
C ASN A 20 23.33 -6.32 -0.92
N GLU A 21 22.36 -7.05 -1.47
CA GLU A 21 21.00 -6.56 -1.65
C GLU A 21 20.48 -6.25 -0.26
N ASN A 22 20.72 -5.01 0.16
CA ASN A 22 20.10 -4.41 1.31
C ASN A 22 18.63 -4.30 0.93
N HIS A 23 17.88 -5.39 1.14
CA HIS A 23 16.50 -5.54 0.73
C HIS A 23 15.70 -4.58 1.61
N SER A 24 15.61 -3.33 1.16
CA SER A 24 14.91 -2.27 1.85
C SER A 24 13.50 -2.77 2.09
N VAL A 25 13.18 -2.99 3.36
CA VAL A 25 11.88 -3.50 3.77
C VAL A 25 10.83 -2.53 3.23
N LYS A 26 10.02 -2.99 2.28
CA LYS A 26 9.00 -2.14 1.66
C LYS A 26 7.97 -1.72 2.70
N ASP A 27 7.59 -0.46 2.62
CA ASP A 27 6.53 0.14 3.43
C ASP A 27 5.13 -0.14 2.88
N TYR A 28 5.03 -0.98 1.85
CA TYR A 28 3.77 -1.43 1.29
C TYR A 28 3.69 -2.94 1.12
N VAL A 29 2.45 -3.43 0.92
CA VAL A 29 2.15 -4.77 0.41
C VAL A 29 1.00 -4.71 -0.58
N ILE A 30 0.99 -5.65 -1.53
CA ILE A 30 -0.13 -5.87 -2.44
C ILE A 30 -0.99 -7.00 -1.86
N ILE A 31 -2.28 -6.72 -1.62
CA ILE A 31 -3.23 -7.73 -1.16
C ILE A 31 -3.99 -8.24 -2.38
N SER A 32 -3.73 -9.49 -2.75
CA SER A 32 -4.35 -10.16 -3.91
C SER A 32 -5.25 -11.35 -3.53
N ASP A 33 -5.08 -11.91 -2.33
CA ASP A 33 -5.93 -12.98 -1.84
C ASP A 33 -7.39 -12.51 -1.72
N PRO A 34 -8.37 -13.17 -2.37
CA PRO A 34 -9.76 -12.71 -2.40
C PRO A 34 -10.40 -12.54 -1.02
N PHE A 35 -10.03 -13.36 -0.02
CA PHE A 35 -10.56 -13.25 1.33
C PHE A 35 -10.03 -11.97 2.02
N HIS A 36 -8.74 -11.69 1.89
CA HIS A 36 -8.14 -10.47 2.41
C HIS A 36 -8.57 -9.22 1.64
N VAL A 37 -8.73 -9.30 0.31
CA VAL A 37 -9.27 -8.20 -0.51
C VAL A 37 -10.66 -7.81 -0.05
N LYS A 38 -11.56 -8.79 0.13
CA LYS A 38 -12.90 -8.53 0.66
C LYS A 38 -12.85 -7.87 2.03
N THR A 39 -11.98 -8.34 2.92
CA THR A 39 -11.81 -7.76 4.27
C THR A 39 -11.29 -6.32 4.20
N ALA A 40 -10.34 -6.03 3.30
CA ALA A 40 -9.81 -4.68 3.10
C ALA A 40 -10.86 -3.73 2.53
N LEU A 41 -11.81 -4.24 1.74
CA LEU A 41 -12.89 -3.47 1.11
C LEU A 41 -14.21 -3.53 1.91
N ASP A 42 -14.22 -4.09 3.11
CA ASP A 42 -15.37 -4.09 4.03
C ASP A 42 -15.05 -3.26 5.27
N GLN A 43 -14.63 -2.00 5.05
CA GLN A 43 -14.20 -1.12 6.15
C GLN A 43 -15.42 -0.61 6.92
N CYS A 44 -15.43 -0.87 8.22
CA CYS A 44 -16.51 -0.50 9.13
C CYS A 44 -16.69 1.02 9.36
N SER A 45 -15.64 1.83 9.17
CA SER A 45 -15.69 3.29 9.41
C SER A 45 -15.47 4.15 8.17
N ARG A 46 -15.22 3.53 7.01
CA ARG A 46 -14.95 4.20 5.75
C ARG A 46 -15.86 3.67 4.68
N MET A 47 -16.31 4.55 3.79
CA MET A 47 -16.91 4.08 2.56
C MET A 47 -15.85 3.32 1.77
N THR A 48 -16.22 2.13 1.33
CA THR A 48 -15.46 1.36 0.36
C THR A 48 -16.30 1.23 -0.91
N PRO A 49 -15.67 0.93 -2.05
CA PRO A 49 -16.37 0.75 -3.31
C PRO A 49 -17.49 -0.32 -3.19
N THR A 50 -18.73 0.05 -3.49
CA THR A 50 -19.91 -0.85 -3.34
C THR A 50 -20.28 -1.62 -4.60
N PHE A 51 -19.62 -1.36 -5.75
CA PHE A 51 -19.95 -1.93 -7.06
C PHE A 51 -18.75 -2.59 -7.74
N ILE A 52 -18.03 -3.40 -6.98
CA ILE A 52 -16.86 -4.12 -7.48
C ILE A 52 -17.33 -5.21 -8.45
N THR A 53 -16.94 -5.11 -9.71
CA THR A 53 -17.24 -6.08 -10.78
C THR A 53 -16.14 -7.11 -10.98
N GLY A 54 -14.96 -6.88 -10.40
CA GLY A 54 -13.81 -7.78 -10.54
C GLY A 54 -12.63 -7.35 -9.68
N HIS A 55 -11.64 -8.24 -9.60
CA HIS A 55 -10.34 -8.00 -9.01
C HIS A 55 -9.27 -8.17 -10.09
N ARG A 56 -8.17 -7.44 -9.95
CA ARG A 56 -7.04 -7.54 -10.88
C ARG A 56 -5.76 -7.77 -10.10
N GLU A 57 -4.80 -8.43 -10.75
CA GLU A 57 -3.43 -8.45 -10.27
C GLU A 57 -2.78 -7.07 -10.41
N LEU A 58 -2.00 -6.68 -9.41
CA LEU A 58 -1.29 -5.41 -9.40
C LEU A 58 0.21 -5.67 -9.49
N SER A 59 0.92 -4.98 -10.38
CA SER A 59 2.37 -5.10 -10.50
C SER A 59 3.07 -4.19 -9.50
N GLU A 60 4.24 -4.61 -9.02
CA GLU A 60 5.07 -3.76 -8.15
C GLU A 60 5.53 -2.48 -8.85
N SER A 61 5.75 -2.53 -10.17
CA SER A 61 6.15 -1.35 -10.95
C SER A 61 5.09 -0.24 -10.88
N LEU A 62 3.81 -0.59 -11.00
CA LEU A 62 2.71 0.36 -10.92
C LEU A 62 2.54 0.88 -9.49
N VAL A 63 2.74 0.03 -8.48
CA VAL A 63 2.73 0.49 -7.07
C VAL A 63 3.83 1.50 -6.81
N ASN A 64 5.04 1.28 -7.31
CA ASN A 64 6.14 2.22 -7.15
C ASN A 64 5.86 3.56 -7.85
N GLU A 65 5.31 3.53 -9.08
CA GLU A 65 4.87 4.75 -9.78
C GLU A 65 3.84 5.53 -8.96
N ILE A 66 2.87 4.82 -8.37
CA ILE A 66 1.86 5.44 -7.50
C ILE A 66 2.50 6.02 -6.24
N ASP A 67 3.38 5.28 -5.55
CA ASP A 67 4.09 5.73 -4.34
C ASP A 67 4.93 7.00 -4.62
N GLU A 68 5.49 7.15 -5.82
CA GLU A 68 6.22 8.36 -6.23
C GLU A 68 5.29 9.58 -6.43
N LEU A 69 4.10 9.38 -6.98
CA LEU A 69 3.13 10.45 -7.27
C LEU A 69 2.28 10.83 -6.06
N MET A 70 2.04 9.89 -5.15
CA MET A 70 1.07 10.02 -4.07
C MET A 70 1.35 11.17 -3.09
N PRO A 71 2.60 11.44 -2.65
CA PRO A 71 2.89 12.56 -1.76
C PRO A 71 2.32 13.88 -2.29
N ASP A 72 2.55 14.20 -3.56
CA ASP A 72 2.06 15.43 -4.19
C ASP A 72 0.53 15.44 -4.34
N MET A 73 -0.06 14.30 -4.73
CA MET A 73 -1.51 14.15 -4.88
C MET A 73 -2.26 14.33 -3.55
N LEU A 74 -1.66 13.91 -2.43
CA LEU A 74 -2.24 14.05 -1.09
C LEU A 74 -1.91 15.40 -0.44
N GLN A 75 -0.76 16.00 -0.73
CA GLN A 75 -0.33 17.21 -0.04
C GLN A 75 -1.30 18.39 -0.24
N LYS A 76 -1.82 18.58 -1.45
CA LYS A 76 -2.76 19.68 -1.76
C LYS A 76 -4.10 19.57 -1.02
N PRO A 77 -4.80 18.43 -1.02
CA PRO A 77 -6.03 18.28 -0.25
C PRO A 77 -5.80 18.30 1.27
N LEU A 78 -4.64 17.85 1.75
CA LEU A 78 -4.34 17.80 3.19
C LEU A 78 -3.83 19.11 3.79
N LYS A 79 -3.09 19.92 3.04
CA LYS A 79 -2.68 21.28 3.47
C LYS A 79 -3.86 22.18 3.86
N ASN A 80 -5.04 21.92 3.31
CA ASN A 80 -6.28 22.66 3.61
C ASN A 80 -7.13 22.01 4.72
N SER A 81 -6.60 20.97 5.37
CA SER A 81 -7.22 20.28 6.51
C SER A 81 -6.45 20.62 7.79
N GLU A 82 -7.05 20.40 8.96
CA GLU A 82 -6.36 20.54 10.26
C GLU A 82 -5.21 19.53 10.46
N LYS A 83 -4.94 18.66 9.47
CA LYS A 83 -3.91 17.62 9.52
C LYS A 83 -2.60 18.09 8.89
N ALA A 84 -2.00 19.13 9.47
CA ALA A 84 -0.75 19.70 8.98
C ALA A 84 0.45 18.73 9.05
N ASP A 85 0.38 17.70 9.90
CA ASP A 85 1.49 16.75 10.17
C ASP A 85 1.39 15.44 9.37
N PHE A 86 0.67 15.42 8.25
CA PHE A 86 0.61 14.23 7.40
C PHE A 86 1.88 14.10 6.55
N GLU A 87 2.66 13.05 6.81
CA GLU A 87 3.79 12.62 5.97
C GLU A 87 3.57 11.23 5.41
N PHE A 88 3.57 11.08 4.08
CA PHE A 88 3.26 9.81 3.42
C PHE A 88 4.19 8.66 3.83
N SER A 89 5.45 8.98 4.10
CA SER A 89 6.48 8.04 4.57
C SER A 89 6.22 7.46 5.96
N ASP A 90 5.34 8.06 6.75
CA ASP A 90 5.06 7.63 8.12
C ASP A 90 4.03 6.51 8.19
N TYR A 91 3.51 6.08 7.04
CA TYR A 91 2.45 5.07 6.94
C TYR A 91 2.98 3.79 6.28
N TYR A 92 2.51 2.65 6.78
CA TYR A 92 2.47 1.43 6.00
C TYR A 92 1.24 1.45 5.07
N ARG A 93 1.32 0.75 3.95
CA ARG A 93 0.30 0.81 2.89
C ARG A 93 -0.10 -0.58 2.39
N GLN A 94 -1.40 -0.81 2.25
CA GLN A 94 -1.95 -1.99 1.59
C GLN A 94 -2.62 -1.57 0.28
N TYR A 95 -2.18 -2.18 -0.81
CA TYR A 95 -2.68 -1.91 -2.16
C TYR A 95 -3.64 -3.01 -2.60
N ILE A 96 -4.82 -2.61 -3.05
CA ILE A 96 -5.88 -3.53 -3.50
C ILE A 96 -6.39 -3.06 -4.86
N ALA A 97 -6.16 -3.86 -5.89
CA ALA A 97 -6.71 -3.59 -7.22
C ALA A 97 -8.12 -4.18 -7.38
N PHE A 98 -9.03 -3.36 -7.88
CA PHE A 98 -10.42 -3.74 -8.12
C PHE A 98 -10.94 -3.07 -9.40
N GLU A 99 -12.06 -3.57 -9.89
CA GLU A 99 -12.72 -3.01 -11.07
C GLU A 99 -14.14 -2.57 -10.75
N VAL A 100 -14.57 -1.45 -11.31
CA VAL A 100 -15.97 -1.01 -11.32
C VAL A 100 -16.38 -0.83 -12.77
N LEU A 101 -17.33 -1.62 -13.25
CA LEU A 101 -17.78 -1.60 -14.65
C LEU A 101 -16.61 -1.76 -15.64
N ARG A 102 -15.69 -2.69 -15.35
CA ARG A 102 -14.44 -2.98 -16.12
C ARG A 102 -13.39 -1.88 -16.10
N ARG A 103 -13.59 -0.82 -15.32
CA ARG A 103 -12.63 0.26 -15.16
C ARG A 103 -11.72 -0.03 -13.97
N PRO A 104 -10.38 0.03 -14.12
CA PRO A 104 -9.44 -0.34 -13.07
C PRO A 104 -9.25 0.78 -12.04
N TYR A 105 -9.32 0.39 -10.77
CA TYR A 105 -9.05 1.25 -9.63
C TYR A 105 -8.14 0.54 -8.63
N ILE A 106 -7.50 1.33 -7.80
CA ILE A 106 -6.68 0.85 -6.68
C ILE A 106 -7.19 1.51 -5.42
N TYR A 107 -7.54 0.69 -4.44
CA TYR A 107 -7.78 1.14 -3.08
C TYR A 107 -6.47 1.04 -2.31
N ILE A 108 -6.06 2.15 -1.70
CA ILE A 108 -4.84 2.25 -0.90
C ILE A 108 -5.27 2.47 0.53
N ASN A 109 -4.97 1.51 1.40
CA ASN A 109 -5.24 1.59 2.83
C ASN A 109 -3.94 1.91 3.57
N GLY A 110 -3.85 3.11 4.12
CA GLY A 110 -2.70 3.58 4.89
C GLY A 110 -2.96 3.57 6.39
N PHE A 111 -1.94 3.18 7.17
CA PHE A 111 -1.96 3.23 8.63
C PHE A 111 -0.56 3.57 9.16
N ARG A 112 -0.48 4.41 10.19
CA ARG A 112 0.82 4.89 10.67
C ARG A 112 1.69 3.75 11.19
N LYS A 113 3.00 3.87 10.96
CA LYS A 113 4.01 2.91 11.41
C LYS A 113 4.12 2.82 12.93
N ASP A 114 3.83 3.92 13.63
CA ASP A 114 3.82 4.01 15.09
C ASP A 114 2.44 3.72 15.71
N ALA A 115 1.44 3.40 14.89
CA ALA A 115 0.14 2.97 15.38
C ALA A 115 0.30 1.66 16.17
N ARG A 116 0.02 1.72 17.47
CA ARG A 116 0.28 0.58 18.38
C ARG A 116 -0.68 -0.59 18.17
N LYS A 117 -1.88 -0.35 17.61
CA LYS A 117 -2.97 -1.33 17.57
C LYS A 117 -3.90 -1.07 16.39
N ALA A 118 -4.13 -2.06 15.54
CA ALA A 118 -5.26 -2.07 14.64
C ALA A 118 -6.36 -2.99 15.20
N SER A 119 -7.63 -2.61 15.02
CA SER A 119 -8.72 -3.57 15.18
C SER A 119 -8.80 -4.42 13.90
N ILE A 120 -9.07 -5.72 14.00
CA ILE A 120 -9.55 -6.53 12.86
C ILE A 120 -10.86 -7.18 13.30
N GLU A 121 -11.94 -6.93 12.57
CA GLU A 121 -13.20 -7.64 12.78
C GLU A 121 -13.03 -9.09 12.30
N ARG A 122 -13.15 -10.05 13.21
CA ARG A 122 -13.31 -11.46 12.82
C ARG A 122 -14.76 -11.69 12.43
N GLN A 123 -14.97 -12.08 11.17
CA GLN A 123 -16.18 -12.65 10.56
C GLN A 123 -17.48 -12.63 11.40
N ARG A 124 -18.49 -11.93 10.85
CA ARG A 124 -19.95 -12.09 11.03
C ARG A 124 -20.39 -12.95 12.22
N GLY A 125 -20.69 -12.28 13.34
CA GLY A 125 -21.51 -12.80 14.42
C GLY A 125 -20.88 -12.71 15.82
N SER A 126 -19.57 -12.54 15.89
CA SER A 126 -18.87 -12.37 17.17
C SER A 126 -18.39 -10.92 17.31
N LYS A 127 -18.94 -10.16 18.26
CA LYS A 127 -18.46 -8.81 18.63
C LYS A 127 -17.12 -8.86 19.38
N VAL A 128 -16.19 -9.69 18.90
CA VAL A 128 -14.87 -9.83 19.48
C VAL A 128 -13.91 -8.99 18.64
N TRP A 129 -13.68 -7.78 19.12
CA TRP A 129 -12.60 -6.93 18.67
C TRP A 129 -11.29 -7.61 19.05
N LYS A 130 -10.60 -8.21 18.07
CA LYS A 130 -9.22 -8.63 18.28
C LYS A 130 -8.35 -7.47 17.86
N GLU A 131 -7.65 -6.89 18.83
CA GLU A 131 -6.48 -6.06 18.54
C GLU A 131 -5.47 -6.96 17.85
N VAL A 132 -5.09 -6.61 16.62
CA VAL A 132 -4.07 -7.32 15.88
C VAL A 132 -2.83 -6.47 15.97
N ASP A 133 -1.74 -7.10 16.44
CA ASP A 133 -0.43 -6.51 16.34
C ASP A 133 -0.17 -6.19 14.88
N VAL A 134 0.22 -4.94 14.63
CA VAL A 134 0.46 -4.46 13.28
C VAL A 134 1.52 -5.32 12.59
N GLU A 135 2.34 -6.09 13.30
CA GLU A 135 3.35 -7.01 12.74
C GLU A 135 2.87 -7.91 11.59
N ASP A 136 1.60 -8.35 11.59
CA ASP A 136 1.01 -9.20 10.53
C ASP A 136 0.41 -8.41 9.35
N TRP A 137 0.62 -7.09 9.29
CA TRP A 137 -0.01 -6.22 8.28
C TRP A 137 0.33 -6.58 6.84
N ARG A 138 1.43 -7.29 6.61
CA ARG A 138 1.85 -7.74 5.27
C ARG A 138 1.04 -8.94 4.77
N THR A 139 0.46 -9.72 5.67
CA THR A 139 -0.26 -10.96 5.31
C THR A 139 -1.76 -10.82 5.54
N SER A 140 -2.19 -9.87 6.36
CA SER A 140 -3.60 -9.68 6.71
C SER A 140 -4.07 -8.26 6.43
N ALA A 141 -5.21 -8.15 5.74
CA ALA A 141 -5.88 -6.87 5.53
C ALA A 141 -6.22 -6.17 6.86
N ILE A 142 -5.84 -4.90 6.97
CA ILE A 142 -6.10 -4.07 8.15
C ILE A 142 -7.48 -3.40 7.98
N ASN A 143 -8.42 -3.75 8.86
CA ASN A 143 -9.79 -3.22 8.83
C ASN A 143 -10.11 -2.40 10.08
N VAL A 144 -10.10 -1.08 9.96
CA VAL A 144 -10.11 -0.18 11.12
C VAL A 144 -11.44 0.54 11.25
N CYS A 145 -12.06 0.43 12.43
CA CYS A 145 -13.36 1.04 12.76
C CYS A 145 -13.25 2.34 13.54
N GLY A 146 -12.05 2.67 14.01
CA GLY A 146 -11.75 3.87 14.77
C GLY A 146 -10.23 4.01 14.87
N GLY A 147 -9.74 5.25 14.90
CA GLY A 147 -8.29 5.49 14.85
C GLY A 147 -7.90 6.88 14.38
N GLY A 148 -8.86 7.76 14.07
CA GLY A 148 -8.59 9.17 13.83
C GLY A 148 -7.68 9.38 12.62
N ASP A 149 -6.57 10.07 12.86
CA ASP A 149 -5.63 10.50 11.84
C ASP A 149 -4.58 9.43 11.54
N ASP A 150 -4.51 8.38 12.35
CA ASP A 150 -3.54 7.31 12.17
C ASP A 150 -3.89 6.38 10.99
N TYR A 151 -5.06 6.58 10.36
CA TYR A 151 -5.58 5.74 9.29
C TYR A 151 -6.25 6.55 8.19
N TRP A 152 -5.95 6.18 6.95
CA TRP A 152 -6.53 6.79 5.75
C TRP A 152 -6.74 5.76 4.63
N GLY A 153 -7.66 6.08 3.73
CA GLY A 153 -7.99 5.32 2.55
C GLY A 153 -8.01 6.24 1.33
N VAL A 154 -7.53 5.77 0.20
CA VAL A 154 -7.55 6.49 -1.08
C VAL A 154 -8.09 5.58 -2.17
N ILE A 155 -8.88 6.13 -3.09
CA ILE A 155 -9.23 5.47 -4.35
C ILE A 155 -8.49 6.17 -5.48
N TYR A 156 -7.57 5.42 -6.10
CA TYR A 156 -6.80 5.84 -7.25
C TYR A 156 -7.41 5.28 -8.54
N ASP A 157 -7.66 6.16 -9.50
CA ASP A 157 -8.11 5.85 -10.84
C ASP A 157 -6.89 5.61 -11.73
N VAL A 158 -6.69 4.35 -12.13
CA VAL A 158 -5.48 3.92 -12.84
C VAL A 158 -5.41 4.52 -14.25
N GLU A 159 -6.56 4.70 -14.92
CA GLU A 159 -6.59 5.20 -16.29
C GLU A 159 -6.31 6.70 -16.36
N ASN A 160 -6.88 7.48 -15.44
CA ASN A 160 -6.71 8.93 -15.41
C ASN A 160 -5.50 9.36 -14.58
N GLN A 161 -4.89 8.44 -13.82
CA GLN A 161 -3.80 8.71 -12.89
C GLN A 161 -4.13 9.80 -11.86
N VAL A 162 -5.32 9.70 -11.26
CA VAL A 162 -5.81 10.67 -10.27
C VAL A 162 -6.35 10.00 -9.02
N VAL A 163 -6.19 10.68 -7.89
CA VAL A 163 -6.91 10.37 -6.66
C VAL A 163 -8.34 10.88 -6.79
N THR A 164 -9.29 9.95 -6.78
CA THR A 164 -10.73 10.25 -6.90
C THR A 164 -11.39 10.47 -5.55
N GLU A 165 -10.88 9.83 -4.50
CA GLU A 165 -11.40 9.95 -3.15
C GLU A 165 -10.28 9.81 -2.11
N ILE A 166 -10.36 10.61 -1.05
CA ILE A 166 -9.50 10.51 0.14
C ILE A 166 -10.41 10.43 1.36
N ILE A 167 -10.21 9.42 2.20
CA ILE A 167 -11.06 9.09 3.33
C ILE A 167 -10.19 8.91 4.57
N PHE A 168 -10.45 9.67 5.63
CA PHE A 168 -9.78 9.48 6.92
C PHE A 168 -10.73 8.91 7.97
N ASN A 169 -10.19 8.14 8.91
CA ASN A 169 -10.92 7.63 10.08
C ASN A 169 -11.14 8.69 11.18
N SER A 170 -11.24 9.96 10.80
CA SER A 170 -11.65 11.05 11.69
C SER A 170 -13.17 11.23 11.64
N LYS A 171 -13.76 11.92 12.63
CA LYS A 171 -15.15 12.39 12.55
C LYS A 171 -15.34 13.24 11.29
N GLN A 172 -15.81 12.58 10.22
CA GLN A 172 -16.43 13.10 9.01
C GLN A 172 -15.86 14.43 8.45
N VAL A 173 -14.69 14.40 7.79
CA VAL A 173 -14.36 15.43 6.79
C VAL A 173 -14.84 14.91 5.42
N ARG A 174 -16.13 15.07 5.13
CA ARG A 174 -16.66 14.88 3.77
C ARG A 174 -16.27 16.10 2.94
N ARG A 175 -15.23 15.98 2.11
CA ARG A 175 -15.05 16.89 0.96
C ARG A 175 -14.89 16.05 -0.30
N SER A 176 -15.93 16.04 -1.12
CA SER A 176 -15.84 15.61 -2.52
C SER A 176 -14.77 16.49 -3.20
N LEU A 177 -13.73 15.88 -3.75
CA LEU A 177 -12.66 16.56 -4.48
C LEU A 177 -12.98 16.72 -5.98
N LEU A 178 -14.25 16.59 -6.36
CA LEU A 178 -14.69 16.90 -7.72
C LEU A 178 -15.10 18.39 -7.79
N ARG A 179 -14.27 19.19 -8.46
CA ARG A 179 -14.66 20.45 -9.12
C ARG A 179 -14.37 20.33 -10.59
#